data_AF-A0A7J8ISN0-F1
#
_entry.id   AF-A0A7J8ISN0-F1
#
_cell.length_a   1.000
_cell.length_b   1.000
_cell.length_c   1.000
_cell.angle_alpha   90.00
_cell.angle_beta   90.00
_cell.angle_gamma   90.00
#
_symmetry.space_group_name_H-M   'P 1'
#
loop_
_entity.id
_entity.type
_entity.pdbx_description
1 polymer ?
#
loop_
_entity_poly.entity_id
_entity_poly.type
_entity_poly.pdbx_seq_one_letter_code
_entity_poly.pdbx_strand_id
1 'polypeptide(L)'
;MRPARALASFLLPVVTLQLVRSQKMGKKSRVKTQKSGTGATASVSPKETLNLTSELLQKCSSPAPGPGKEWEEYVQIRSLVEKIRKKQKGLSVTFDGKREDYFPDLMKWASENGASVEGFEMVDFKEEGFGLRATRDIKAEELFLWVPRKLLMTVESAKNSVLGPLYSQDRILQAMGNITLAFHLLCERADPNSFWQPYIQTLPSEYDTPLYFEEDEVRYLQSTQAIHDVFSQYKNTARQYAYFYKVIQVKFLVAEDNEK
;
A
#
# COMPACT_ATOMS: atom_id res chain seq x y z
N MET A 1 -14.42 16.85 -10.44
CA MET A 1 -14.53 16.10 -9.17
C MET A 1 -14.60 14.62 -9.52
N ARG A 2 -13.47 13.92 -9.53
CA ARG A 2 -13.41 12.49 -9.87
C ARG A 2 -13.58 11.69 -8.57
N PRO A 3 -14.59 10.81 -8.44
CA PRO A 3 -14.82 10.07 -7.21
C PRO A 3 -13.73 9.01 -7.02
N ALA A 4 -12.84 9.23 -6.04
CA ALA A 4 -11.98 8.28 -5.33
C ALA A 4 -11.63 6.99 -6.11
N ARG A 5 -10.56 7.08 -6.91
CA ARG A 5 -10.06 6.03 -7.80
C ARG A 5 -9.05 5.11 -7.09
N ALA A 6 -9.53 3.89 -6.85
CA ALA A 6 -8.85 2.61 -7.07
C ALA A 6 -7.52 2.25 -6.35
N LEU A 7 -7.05 1.02 -6.58
CA LEU A 7 -6.58 0.02 -5.59
C LEU A 7 -5.45 0.34 -4.57
N ALA A 8 -4.84 1.53 -4.46
CA ALA A 8 -3.90 1.82 -3.34
C ALA A 8 -4.58 1.68 -1.99
N SER A 9 -5.84 2.12 -1.94
CA SER A 9 -6.66 2.04 -0.73
C SER A 9 -6.95 0.58 -0.34
N PHE A 10 -6.63 -0.38 -1.20
CA PHE A 10 -6.75 -1.81 -0.97
C PHE A 10 -5.60 -2.38 -0.13
N LEU A 11 -4.53 -1.64 0.13
CA LEU A 11 -3.52 -2.07 1.10
C LEU A 11 -3.94 -1.71 2.54
N LEU A 12 -5.02 -2.39 2.95
CA LEU A 12 -5.22 -2.95 4.29
C LEU A 12 -5.25 -1.99 5.51
N PRO A 13 -6.34 -1.19 5.66
CA PRO A 13 -6.76 -0.49 6.88
C PRO A 13 -6.61 -1.23 8.19
N VAL A 14 -7.11 -2.46 8.17
CA VAL A 14 -7.36 -3.21 9.39
C VAL A 14 -6.13 -4.03 9.77
N VAL A 15 -5.45 -4.59 8.78
CA VAL A 15 -4.31 -5.51 8.94
C VAL A 15 -3.06 -4.80 9.48
N THR A 16 -2.76 -3.59 8.99
CA THR A 16 -1.54 -2.89 9.39
C THR A 16 -1.65 -2.34 10.81
N LEU A 17 -2.83 -1.83 11.19
CA LEU A 17 -3.10 -1.43 12.58
C LEU A 17 -3.07 -2.62 13.54
N GLN A 18 -3.50 -3.82 13.12
CA GLN A 18 -3.48 -5.00 13.98
C GLN A 18 -2.05 -5.50 14.23
N LEU A 19 -1.19 -5.56 13.21
CA LEU A 19 0.24 -5.92 13.36
C LEU A 19 0.98 -4.96 14.30
N VAL A 20 0.74 -3.65 14.18
CA VAL A 20 1.36 -2.64 15.05
C VAL A 20 0.76 -2.63 16.46
N ARG A 21 -0.53 -2.99 16.64
CA ARG A 21 -1.19 -3.01 17.96
C ARG A 21 -0.75 -4.18 18.85
N SER A 22 -0.41 -5.35 18.28
CA SER A 22 0.01 -6.52 19.05
C SER A 22 1.23 -6.28 19.95
N GLN A 23 2.08 -5.29 19.63
CA GLN A 23 3.25 -4.94 20.46
C GLN A 23 2.98 -3.82 21.49
N LYS A 24 1.94 -2.99 21.32
CA LYS A 24 1.67 -1.87 22.23
C LYS A 24 1.09 -2.29 23.59
N MET A 25 0.72 -3.57 23.77
CA MET A 25 0.31 -4.13 25.06
C MET A 25 1.40 -4.03 26.15
N GLY A 26 2.67 -3.73 25.80
CA GLY A 26 3.78 -3.55 26.75
C GLY A 26 4.18 -2.11 27.11
N LYS A 27 3.68 -1.06 26.44
CA LYS A 27 4.08 0.34 26.71
C LYS A 27 2.90 1.30 26.57
N LYS A 28 2.36 1.74 27.71
CA LYS A 28 1.32 2.78 27.79
C LYS A 28 1.86 4.09 27.19
N SER A 29 1.36 4.48 26.03
CA SER A 29 1.45 5.87 25.56
C SER A 29 0.14 6.29 24.88
N ARG A 30 -0.27 7.52 25.19
CA ARG A 30 -1.63 8.05 25.02
C ARG A 30 -1.78 8.64 23.61
N VAL A 31 -2.26 7.84 22.66
CA VAL A 31 -2.67 8.33 21.32
C VAL A 31 -4.19 8.55 21.32
N LYS A 32 -4.63 9.78 21.05
CA LYS A 32 -6.06 10.12 20.93
C LYS A 32 -6.61 9.61 19.59
N THR A 33 -7.52 8.64 19.66
CA THR A 33 -8.42 8.29 18.56
C THR A 33 -9.52 9.34 18.48
N GLN A 34 -9.64 10.05 17.36
CA GLN A 34 -10.67 11.07 17.20
C GLN A 34 -12.02 10.41 16.87
N LYS A 35 -13.02 10.66 17.71
CA LYS A 35 -14.44 10.45 17.43
C LYS A 35 -14.95 11.67 16.66
N SER A 36 -15.53 11.48 15.48
CA SER A 36 -16.50 12.40 14.90
C SER A 36 -17.68 11.62 14.30
N GLY A 37 -18.90 11.90 14.79
CA GLY A 37 -20.14 11.64 14.05
C GLY A 37 -20.24 12.63 12.89
N THR A 38 -21.02 12.42 11.83
CA THR A 38 -22.33 11.79 11.70
C THR A 38 -22.52 11.35 10.24
N GLY A 39 -23.08 10.16 10.04
CA GLY A 39 -23.39 9.58 8.74
C GLY A 39 -23.45 8.06 8.86
N ALA A 40 -24.64 7.51 9.04
CA ALA A 40 -24.88 6.08 9.21
C ALA A 40 -24.48 5.32 7.93
N THR A 41 -23.20 4.97 7.81
CA THR A 41 -22.74 3.85 6.99
C THR A 41 -22.76 2.63 7.89
N ALA A 42 -23.57 1.64 7.54
CA ALA A 42 -23.70 0.41 8.31
C ALA A 42 -22.31 -0.14 8.66
N SER A 43 -22.05 -0.29 9.96
CA SER A 43 -20.80 -0.87 10.45
C SER A 43 -20.65 -2.27 9.86
N VAL A 44 -19.75 -2.43 8.90
CA VAL A 44 -19.55 -3.70 8.21
C VAL A 44 -19.06 -4.73 9.22
N SER A 45 -19.72 -5.89 9.28
CA SER A 45 -19.30 -6.94 10.19
C SER A 45 -17.97 -7.54 9.70
N PRO A 46 -16.98 -7.78 10.58
CA PRO A 46 -15.72 -8.44 10.19
C PRO A 46 -15.92 -9.79 9.48
N LYS A 47 -16.99 -10.51 9.84
CA LYS A 47 -17.38 -11.79 9.22
C LYS A 47 -17.80 -11.61 7.76
N GLU A 48 -18.54 -10.54 7.44
CA GLU A 48 -18.97 -10.26 6.07
C GLU A 48 -17.77 -9.94 5.16
N THR A 49 -16.82 -9.12 5.63
CA THR A 49 -15.59 -8.83 4.88
C THR A 49 -14.74 -10.09 4.68
N LEU A 50 -14.66 -10.97 5.69
CA LEU A 50 -13.95 -12.24 5.56
C LEU A 50 -14.58 -13.18 4.53
N ASN A 51 -15.91 -13.19 4.43
CA ASN A 51 -16.62 -13.98 3.42
C ASN A 51 -16.35 -13.45 2.01
N LEU A 52 -16.43 -12.13 1.81
CA LEU A 52 -16.16 -11.50 0.51
C LEU A 52 -14.70 -11.70 0.06
N THR A 53 -13.74 -11.59 0.99
CA THR A 53 -12.32 -11.86 0.69
C THR A 53 -12.09 -13.34 0.38
N SER A 54 -12.78 -14.26 1.03
CA SER A 54 -12.70 -15.69 0.70
C SER A 54 -13.25 -15.99 -0.69
N GLU A 55 -14.38 -15.38 -1.06
CA GLU A 55 -14.95 -15.45 -2.42
C GLU A 55 -13.97 -14.89 -3.47
N LEU A 56 -13.38 -13.73 -3.20
CA LEU A 56 -12.38 -13.11 -4.07
C LEU A 56 -11.14 -14.01 -4.24
N LEU A 57 -10.64 -14.61 -3.16
CA LEU A 57 -9.51 -15.53 -3.21
C LEU A 57 -9.81 -16.75 -4.09
N GLN A 58 -10.99 -17.36 -3.93
CA GLN A 58 -11.43 -18.49 -4.75
C GLN A 58 -11.52 -18.09 -6.23
N LYS A 59 -12.12 -16.93 -6.52
CA LYS A 59 -12.27 -16.42 -7.89
C LYS A 59 -10.92 -16.19 -8.56
N CYS A 60 -10.00 -15.47 -7.90
CA CYS A 60 -8.70 -15.14 -8.49
C CYS A 60 -7.70 -16.31 -8.51
N SER A 61 -7.97 -17.39 -7.76
CA SER A 61 -7.17 -18.63 -7.78
C SER A 61 -7.67 -19.65 -8.81
N SER A 62 -8.80 -19.38 -9.47
CA SER A 62 -9.29 -20.21 -10.56
C SER A 62 -8.32 -20.16 -11.76
N PRO A 63 -8.17 -21.26 -12.52
CA PRO A 63 -7.36 -21.29 -13.73
C PRO A 63 -7.71 -20.17 -14.70
N ALA A 64 -6.79 -19.84 -15.61
CA ALA A 64 -7.07 -18.88 -16.66
C ALA A 64 -8.35 -19.28 -17.41
N PRO A 65 -9.29 -18.35 -17.63
CA PRO A 65 -10.50 -18.66 -18.36
C PRO A 65 -10.14 -18.96 -19.82
N GLY A 66 -11.02 -19.66 -20.53
CA GLY A 66 -10.81 -19.93 -21.95
C GLY A 66 -10.60 -18.63 -22.75
N PRO A 67 -9.92 -18.70 -23.92
CA PRO A 67 -9.69 -17.54 -24.77
C PRO A 67 -10.97 -16.75 -25.02
N GLY A 68 -10.90 -15.42 -24.91
CA GLY A 68 -12.05 -14.53 -25.12
C GLY A 68 -13.00 -14.38 -23.92
N LYS A 69 -12.71 -15.01 -22.76
CA LYS A 69 -13.48 -14.85 -21.51
C LYS A 69 -12.78 -14.02 -20.43
N GLU A 70 -11.61 -13.47 -20.76
CA GLU A 70 -10.77 -12.74 -19.80
C GLU A 70 -11.38 -11.41 -19.38
N TRP A 71 -12.08 -10.72 -20.30
CA TRP A 71 -12.77 -9.47 -20.00
C TRP A 71 -13.92 -9.71 -19.00
N GLU A 72 -14.74 -10.74 -19.22
CA GLU A 72 -15.82 -11.10 -18.32
C GLU A 72 -15.28 -11.50 -16.94
N GLU A 73 -14.17 -12.24 -16.89
CA GLU A 73 -13.49 -12.55 -15.62
C GLU A 73 -12.99 -11.27 -14.93
N TYR A 74 -12.35 -10.37 -15.68
CA TYR A 74 -11.86 -9.09 -15.16
C TYR A 74 -12.98 -8.26 -14.54
N VAL A 75 -14.10 -8.09 -15.23
CA VAL A 75 -15.27 -7.33 -14.73
C VAL A 75 -15.86 -7.99 -13.48
N GLN A 76 -15.92 -9.33 -13.43
CA GLN A 76 -16.39 -10.05 -12.24
C GLN A 76 -15.46 -9.84 -11.03
N ILE A 77 -14.15 -9.94 -11.22
CA ILE A 77 -13.16 -9.66 -10.17
C ILE A 77 -13.26 -8.19 -9.73
N ARG A 78 -13.37 -7.25 -10.68
CA ARG A 78 -13.53 -5.82 -10.41
C ARG A 78 -14.77 -5.53 -9.56
N SER A 79 -15.90 -6.15 -9.87
CA SER A 79 -17.14 -6.02 -9.09
C SER A 79 -16.97 -6.47 -7.63
N LEU A 80 -16.30 -7.60 -7.39
CA LEU A 80 -16.00 -8.08 -6.03
C LEU A 80 -15.05 -7.14 -5.29
N VAL A 81 -13.99 -6.69 -5.95
CA VAL A 81 -13.03 -5.72 -5.39
C VAL A 81 -13.73 -4.43 -4.98
N GLU A 82 -14.57 -3.85 -5.85
CA GLU A 82 -15.32 -2.63 -5.56
C GLU A 82 -16.36 -2.82 -4.45
N LYS A 83 -16.99 -3.99 -4.38
CA LYS A 83 -17.91 -4.34 -3.29
C LYS A 83 -17.20 -4.39 -1.93
N ILE A 84 -15.99 -4.95 -1.88
CA ILE A 84 -15.14 -4.95 -0.68
C ILE A 84 -14.69 -3.51 -0.37
N ARG A 85 -14.26 -2.75 -1.37
CA ARG A 85 -13.76 -1.38 -1.21
C ARG A 85 -14.80 -0.45 -0.60
N LYS A 86 -16.03 -0.46 -1.11
CA LYS A 86 -17.15 0.37 -0.61
C LYS A 86 -17.52 0.06 0.83
N LYS A 87 -17.15 -1.12 1.32
CA LYS A 87 -17.34 -1.57 2.70
C LYS A 87 -16.15 -1.22 3.62
N GLN A 88 -15.06 -0.67 3.07
CA GLN A 88 -13.87 -0.26 3.80
C GLN A 88 -13.72 1.26 3.84
N LYS A 89 -12.83 1.75 4.70
CA LYS A 89 -12.67 3.19 4.98
C LYS A 89 -11.57 3.87 4.14
N GLY A 90 -11.20 3.30 2.99
CA GLY A 90 -10.07 3.82 2.19
C GLY A 90 -8.72 3.43 2.80
N LEU A 91 -7.73 4.33 2.82
CA LEU A 91 -6.42 4.08 3.43
C LEU A 91 -6.51 3.98 4.96
N SER A 92 -5.70 3.10 5.57
CA SER A 92 -5.60 2.86 7.01
C SER A 92 -5.21 4.09 7.81
N VAL A 93 -4.22 4.77 7.26
CA VAL A 93 -3.46 5.84 7.86
C VAL A 93 -3.32 6.89 6.78
N THR A 94 -3.97 8.01 7.03
CA THR A 94 -3.85 9.26 6.31
C THR A 94 -3.06 10.23 7.17
N PHE A 95 -2.46 11.23 6.54
CA PHE A 95 -1.76 12.30 7.24
C PHE A 95 -2.57 13.59 7.09
N ASP A 96 -2.55 14.45 8.11
CA ASP A 96 -3.41 15.65 8.16
C ASP A 96 -2.91 16.76 7.22
N GLY A 97 -1.61 16.78 6.88
CA GLY A 97 -0.98 17.77 6.01
C GLY A 97 -1.00 17.38 4.53
N LYS A 98 -0.64 18.34 3.68
CA LYS A 98 -0.40 18.09 2.26
C LYS A 98 0.96 17.43 2.07
N ARG A 99 1.15 16.81 0.91
CA ARG A 99 2.39 16.10 0.58
C ARG A 99 3.61 17.03 0.69
N GLU A 100 3.47 18.26 0.21
CA GLU A 100 4.54 19.25 0.22
C GLU A 100 4.94 19.75 1.62
N ASP A 101 4.03 19.66 2.60
CA ASP A 101 4.29 20.06 3.98
C ASP A 101 5.36 19.16 4.64
N TYR A 102 5.54 17.93 4.13
CA TYR A 102 6.46 16.92 4.67
C TYR A 102 7.84 16.92 4.00
N PHE A 103 8.02 17.66 2.91
CA PHE A 103 9.32 17.72 2.22
C PHE A 103 10.47 18.30 3.06
N PRO A 104 10.28 19.33 3.91
CA PRO A 104 11.35 19.81 4.79
C PRO A 104 11.84 18.72 5.75
N ASP A 105 10.94 17.90 6.29
CA ASP A 105 11.29 16.81 7.20
C ASP A 105 12.04 15.69 6.47
N LEU A 106 11.67 15.39 5.22
CA LEU A 106 12.44 14.47 4.36
C LEU A 106 13.87 14.95 4.16
N MET A 107 14.07 16.23 3.82
CA MET A 107 15.40 16.80 3.60
C MET A 107 16.24 16.80 4.88
N LYS A 108 15.64 17.17 6.01
CA LYS A 108 16.31 17.12 7.31
C LYS A 108 16.76 15.70 7.67
N TRP A 109 15.84 14.73 7.58
CA TRP A 109 16.14 13.32 7.85
C TRP A 109 17.21 12.74 6.92
N ALA A 110 17.14 13.07 5.63
CA ALA A 110 18.12 12.63 4.64
C ALA A 110 19.51 13.22 4.94
N SER A 111 19.56 14.51 5.27
CA SER A 111 20.80 15.21 5.66
C SER A 111 21.43 14.61 6.91
N GLU A 112 20.64 14.36 7.96
CA GLU A 112 21.11 13.77 9.23
C GLU A 112 21.69 12.36 9.06
N ASN A 113 21.34 11.67 7.97
CA ASN A 113 21.84 10.34 7.64
C ASN A 113 22.85 10.34 6.49
N GLY A 114 23.36 11.51 6.07
CA GLY A 114 24.47 11.66 5.14
C GLY A 114 24.12 11.63 3.66
N ALA A 115 22.85 11.88 3.29
CA ALA A 115 22.46 12.08 1.90
C ALA A 115 22.76 13.52 1.42
N SER A 116 22.90 13.67 0.11
CA SER A 116 22.91 14.98 -0.55
C SER A 116 21.52 15.64 -0.48
N VAL A 117 21.44 16.89 -0.03
CA VAL A 117 20.18 17.64 0.10
C VAL A 117 20.26 19.07 -0.48
N GLU A 118 21.35 19.37 -1.18
CA GLU A 118 21.64 20.70 -1.74
C GLU A 118 21.65 20.66 -3.26
N GLY A 119 21.46 21.83 -3.89
CA GLY A 119 21.49 21.98 -5.35
C GLY A 119 20.19 21.59 -6.06
N PHE A 120 19.14 21.23 -5.32
CA PHE A 120 17.81 20.96 -5.85
C PHE A 120 16.70 21.32 -4.87
N GLU A 121 15.48 21.42 -5.39
CA GLU A 121 14.24 21.64 -4.65
C GLU A 121 13.12 20.78 -5.21
N MET A 122 12.10 20.47 -4.39
CA MET A 122 10.93 19.69 -4.82
C MET A 122 9.89 20.62 -5.42
N VAL A 123 9.44 20.33 -6.64
CA VAL A 123 8.47 21.13 -7.40
C VAL A 123 7.39 20.22 -7.98
N ASP A 124 6.14 20.66 -7.95
CA ASP A 124 5.03 19.99 -8.64
C ASP A 124 5.02 20.40 -10.12
N PHE A 125 5.45 19.51 -11.01
CA PHE A 125 5.42 19.71 -12.45
C PHE A 125 4.08 19.23 -13.01
N LYS A 126 3.53 19.99 -13.97
CA LYS A 126 2.19 19.72 -14.50
C LYS A 126 2.05 18.34 -15.17
N GLU A 127 3.10 17.85 -15.83
CA GLU A 127 3.04 16.63 -16.64
C GLU A 127 3.46 15.39 -15.83
N GLU A 128 4.53 15.48 -15.04
CA GLU A 128 5.11 14.36 -14.29
C GLU A 128 4.69 14.32 -12.80
N GLY A 129 4.06 15.39 -12.30
CA GLY A 129 3.83 15.61 -10.88
C GLY A 129 5.10 16.07 -10.16
N PHE A 130 5.21 15.76 -8.85
CA PHE A 130 6.39 16.16 -8.06
C PHE A 130 7.70 15.56 -8.57
N GLY A 131 8.68 16.43 -8.81
CA GLY A 131 10.06 16.07 -9.16
C GLY A 131 11.08 17.00 -8.53
N LEU A 132 12.35 16.83 -8.91
CA LEU A 132 13.46 17.68 -8.45
C LEU A 132 13.80 18.73 -9.51
N ARG A 133 13.84 20.00 -9.11
CA ARG A 133 14.34 21.12 -9.92
C ARG A 133 15.71 21.53 -9.42
N ALA A 134 16.68 21.72 -10.31
CA ALA A 134 18.01 22.21 -9.94
C ALA A 134 17.93 23.67 -9.45
N THR A 135 18.66 23.99 -8.38
CA THR A 135 18.78 25.37 -7.84
C THR A 135 20.13 26.02 -8.17
N ARG A 136 20.96 25.30 -8.92
CA ARG A 136 22.24 25.71 -9.48
C ARG A 136 22.47 24.95 -10.79
N ASP A 137 23.45 25.39 -11.56
CA ASP A 137 23.90 24.62 -12.73
C ASP A 137 24.50 23.28 -12.26
N ILE A 138 24.09 22.20 -12.92
CA ILE A 138 24.60 20.84 -12.71
C ILE A 138 25.18 20.36 -14.05
N LYS A 139 26.46 20.00 -14.06
CA LYS A 139 27.11 19.52 -15.29
C LYS A 139 26.74 18.07 -15.55
N ALA A 140 26.75 17.68 -16.84
CA ALA A 140 26.71 16.26 -17.19
C ALA A 140 27.84 15.51 -16.47
N GLU A 141 27.56 14.30 -16.01
CA GLU A 141 28.48 13.42 -15.25
C GLU A 141 28.85 13.92 -13.84
N GLU A 142 28.30 15.05 -13.38
CA GLU A 142 28.48 15.51 -12.00
C GLU A 142 27.73 14.61 -11.00
N LEU A 143 28.43 14.10 -9.99
CA LEU A 143 27.81 13.43 -8.85
C LEU A 143 27.11 14.46 -7.96
N PHE A 144 25.86 14.80 -8.28
CA PHE A 144 25.07 15.77 -7.52
C PHE A 144 24.16 15.13 -6.46
N LEU A 145 23.91 13.81 -6.54
CA LEU A 145 22.99 13.11 -5.65
C LEU A 145 23.54 11.75 -5.19
N TRP A 146 23.54 11.50 -3.87
CA TRP A 146 23.84 10.20 -3.27
C TRP A 146 22.93 9.90 -2.08
N VAL A 147 22.59 8.63 -1.91
CA VAL A 147 21.70 8.15 -0.83
C VAL A 147 22.35 6.98 -0.09
N PRO A 148 22.76 7.15 1.17
CA PRO A 148 23.31 6.05 1.96
C PRO A 148 22.31 4.90 2.16
N ARG A 149 22.83 3.66 2.17
CA ARG A 149 22.01 2.42 2.30
C ARG A 149 21.05 2.44 3.49
N LYS A 150 21.42 3.08 4.60
CA LYS A 150 20.59 3.20 5.81
C LYS A 150 19.21 3.83 5.53
N LEU A 151 19.11 4.71 4.54
CA LEU A 151 17.87 5.40 4.18
C LEU A 151 16.93 4.53 3.33
N LEU A 152 17.42 3.44 2.73
CA LEU A 152 16.64 2.59 1.84
C LEU A 152 15.73 1.64 2.64
N MET A 153 14.49 1.48 2.18
CA MET A 153 13.64 0.36 2.56
C MET A 153 13.98 -0.84 1.68
N THR A 154 14.41 -1.94 2.29
CA THR A 154 14.88 -3.14 1.59
C THR A 154 14.18 -4.40 2.10
N VAL A 155 14.32 -5.51 1.37
CA VAL A 155 13.85 -6.82 1.87
C VAL A 155 14.58 -7.20 3.17
N GLU A 156 15.83 -6.77 3.34
CA GLU A 156 16.60 -7.00 4.56
C GLU A 156 16.05 -6.20 5.75
N SER A 157 15.73 -4.90 5.56
CA SER A 157 15.08 -4.11 6.62
C SER A 157 13.68 -4.66 6.95
N ALA A 158 12.95 -5.17 5.96
CA ALA A 158 11.66 -5.81 6.16
C ALA A 158 11.75 -7.05 7.07
N LYS A 159 12.74 -7.92 6.84
CA LYS A 159 13.01 -9.11 7.67
C LYS A 159 13.31 -8.77 9.13
N ASN A 160 13.97 -7.63 9.35
CA ASN A 160 14.37 -7.15 10.67
C ASN A 160 13.30 -6.25 11.34
N SER A 161 12.17 -6.02 10.67
CA SER A 161 11.04 -5.21 11.17
C SER A 161 9.98 -6.07 11.88
N VAL A 162 8.86 -5.44 12.27
CA VAL A 162 7.66 -6.14 12.77
C VAL A 162 7.11 -7.20 11.78
N LEU A 163 7.45 -7.10 10.49
CA LEU A 163 7.08 -8.09 9.48
C LEU A 163 7.87 -9.40 9.58
N GLY A 164 9.04 -9.40 10.26
CA GLY A 164 9.97 -10.54 10.32
C GLY A 164 9.34 -11.89 10.69
N PRO A 165 8.52 -11.98 11.76
CA PRO A 165 7.85 -13.23 12.13
C PRO A 165 6.85 -13.73 11.09
N LEU A 166 6.17 -12.83 10.37
CA LEU A 166 5.27 -13.23 9.28
C LEU A 166 6.07 -13.68 8.06
N TYR A 167 7.14 -12.95 7.73
CA TYR A 167 8.06 -13.29 6.64
C TYR A 167 8.67 -14.69 6.80
N SER A 168 9.08 -15.09 8.00
CA SER A 168 9.70 -16.42 8.21
C SER A 168 8.73 -17.59 8.04
N GLN A 169 7.42 -17.34 8.07
CA GLN A 169 6.39 -18.38 8.00
C GLN A 169 5.66 -18.40 6.65
N ASP A 170 5.69 -17.30 5.89
CA ASP A 170 4.92 -17.14 4.66
C ASP A 170 5.80 -17.33 3.40
N ARG A 171 5.47 -18.33 2.59
CA ARG A 171 6.25 -18.67 1.38
C ARG A 171 6.15 -17.59 0.30
N ILE A 172 5.04 -16.85 0.22
CA ILE A 172 4.88 -15.79 -0.78
C ILE A 172 5.81 -14.64 -0.44
N LEU A 173 5.88 -14.22 0.83
CA LEU A 173 6.81 -13.17 1.26
C LEU A 173 8.28 -13.57 1.01
N GLN A 174 8.63 -14.83 1.24
CA GLN A 174 9.99 -15.34 1.01
C GLN A 174 10.38 -15.38 -0.48
N ALA A 175 9.45 -15.76 -1.34
CA ALA A 175 9.69 -15.89 -2.78
C ALA A 175 9.57 -14.55 -3.53
N MET A 176 8.78 -13.60 -3.02
CA MET A 176 8.41 -12.38 -3.72
C MET A 176 8.84 -11.13 -2.94
N GLY A 177 10.07 -10.67 -3.18
CA GLY A 177 10.66 -9.51 -2.51
C GLY A 177 9.87 -8.21 -2.71
N ASN A 178 9.21 -8.04 -3.86
CA ASN A 178 8.32 -6.91 -4.14
C ASN A 178 7.08 -6.88 -3.23
N ILE A 179 6.46 -8.02 -2.96
CA ILE A 179 5.35 -8.13 -2.01
C ILE A 179 5.84 -7.85 -0.59
N THR A 180 7.00 -8.39 -0.22
CA THR A 180 7.62 -8.10 1.09
C THR A 180 7.87 -6.60 1.28
N LEU A 181 8.36 -5.90 0.26
CA LEU A 181 8.53 -4.45 0.31
C LEU A 181 7.19 -3.71 0.46
N ALA A 182 6.14 -4.14 -0.24
CA ALA A 182 4.80 -3.56 -0.08
C ALA A 182 4.28 -3.71 1.36
N PHE A 183 4.42 -4.89 1.97
CA PHE A 183 4.02 -5.09 3.37
C PHE A 183 4.90 -4.31 4.36
N HIS A 184 6.21 -4.24 4.10
CA HIS A 184 7.12 -3.44 4.93
C HIS A 184 6.71 -1.97 4.90
N LEU A 185 6.46 -1.41 3.72
CA LEU A 185 5.99 -0.03 3.56
C LEU A 185 4.70 0.23 4.34
N LEU A 186 3.74 -0.70 4.31
CA LEU A 186 2.52 -0.57 5.09
C LEU A 186 2.80 -0.59 6.58
N CYS A 187 3.54 -1.60 7.06
CA CYS A 187 3.83 -1.75 8.49
C CYS A 187 4.50 -0.49 9.05
N GLU A 188 5.51 0.03 8.35
CA GLU A 188 6.19 1.27 8.71
C GLU A 188 5.25 2.48 8.64
N ARG A 189 4.37 2.56 7.62
CA ARG A 189 3.36 3.61 7.51
C ARG A 189 2.43 3.67 8.72
N ALA A 190 2.05 2.53 9.27
CA ALA A 190 1.16 2.48 10.44
C ALA A 190 1.87 2.59 11.79
N ASP A 191 3.21 2.58 11.83
CA ASP A 191 3.96 2.90 13.03
C ASP A 191 4.34 4.38 13.05
N PRO A 192 3.72 5.20 13.93
CA PRO A 192 4.03 6.63 14.04
C PRO A 192 5.49 6.93 14.42
N ASN A 193 6.22 5.95 14.95
CA ASN A 193 7.63 6.11 15.34
C ASN A 193 8.60 5.49 14.33
N SER A 194 8.13 5.08 13.15
CA SER A 194 8.98 4.47 12.14
C SER A 194 10.10 5.42 11.71
N PHE A 195 11.31 4.87 11.58
CA PHE A 195 12.47 5.59 11.05
C PHE A 195 12.22 6.18 9.66
N TRP A 196 11.36 5.54 8.85
CA TRP A 196 11.06 5.95 7.48
C TRP A 196 9.83 6.87 7.37
N GLN A 197 9.24 7.36 8.48
CA GLN A 197 8.10 8.28 8.42
C GLN A 197 8.33 9.51 7.50
N PRO A 198 9.50 10.20 7.53
CA PRO A 198 9.74 11.34 6.64
C PRO A 198 9.67 10.98 5.14
N TYR A 199 10.08 9.76 4.79
CA TYR A 199 9.94 9.23 3.43
C TYR A 199 8.49 8.84 3.12
N ILE A 200 7.82 8.14 4.03
CA ILE A 200 6.46 7.61 3.79
C ILE A 200 5.42 8.73 3.68
N GLN A 201 5.58 9.81 4.44
CA GLN A 201 4.69 10.98 4.41
C GLN A 201 4.80 11.77 3.10
N THR A 202 5.93 11.67 2.40
CA THR A 202 6.17 12.34 1.11
C THR A 202 5.84 11.46 -0.10
N LEU A 203 5.33 10.25 0.09
CA LEU A 203 4.85 9.41 -1.00
C LEU A 203 3.51 9.92 -1.56
N PRO A 204 3.23 9.71 -2.87
CA PRO A 204 1.91 9.93 -3.43
C PRO A 204 0.86 9.11 -2.68
N SER A 205 -0.34 9.68 -2.51
CA SER A 205 -1.48 8.93 -1.97
C SER A 205 -2.22 8.11 -3.03
N GLU A 206 -2.03 8.44 -4.31
CA GLU A 206 -2.63 7.79 -5.48
C GLU A 206 -1.59 7.68 -6.60
N TYR A 207 -1.81 6.76 -7.55
CA TYR A 207 -0.92 6.49 -8.68
C TYR A 207 -1.75 6.20 -9.94
N ASP A 208 -1.16 6.36 -11.12
CA ASP A 208 -1.84 6.11 -12.41
C ASP A 208 -1.52 4.73 -13.01
N THR A 209 -1.35 3.71 -12.17
CA THR A 209 -1.19 2.33 -12.68
C THR A 209 -2.55 1.77 -13.15
N PRO A 210 -2.64 0.76 -14.03
CA PRO A 210 -3.91 0.20 -14.49
C PRO A 210 -4.82 -0.35 -13.38
N LEU A 211 -4.26 -0.62 -12.20
CA LEU A 211 -5.01 -0.90 -10.97
C LEU A 211 -5.95 0.25 -10.55
N TYR A 212 -5.69 1.47 -11.03
CA TYR A 212 -6.43 2.69 -10.70
C TYR A 212 -7.43 3.12 -11.76
N PHE A 213 -7.35 2.51 -12.93
CA PHE A 213 -8.17 2.90 -14.07
C PHE A 213 -9.63 2.50 -13.82
N GLU A 214 -10.54 3.30 -14.35
CA GLU A 214 -11.94 2.94 -14.49
C GLU A 214 -12.12 1.78 -15.46
N GLU A 215 -13.26 1.09 -15.36
CA GLU A 215 -13.56 -0.01 -16.28
C GLU A 215 -13.54 0.47 -17.75
N ASP A 216 -14.13 1.63 -18.03
CA ASP A 216 -14.16 2.21 -19.37
C ASP A 216 -12.76 2.67 -19.84
N GLU A 217 -11.87 3.08 -18.92
CA GLU A 217 -10.48 3.43 -19.24
C GLU A 217 -9.70 2.18 -19.68
N VAL A 218 -9.87 1.05 -18.97
CA VAL A 218 -9.27 -0.24 -19.36
C VAL A 218 -9.92 -0.79 -20.64
N ARG A 219 -11.20 -0.50 -20.89
CA ARG A 219 -11.91 -0.95 -22.10
C ARG A 219 -11.26 -0.45 -23.38
N TYR A 220 -10.61 0.72 -23.38
CA TYR A 220 -9.85 1.20 -24.55
C TYR A 220 -8.67 0.31 -24.94
N LEU A 221 -8.18 -0.53 -24.02
CA LEU A 221 -7.10 -1.48 -24.29
C LEU A 221 -7.61 -2.78 -24.92
N GLN A 222 -8.92 -2.95 -25.12
CA GLN A 222 -9.45 -4.14 -25.78
C GLN A 222 -8.78 -4.36 -27.14
N SER A 223 -8.50 -5.63 -27.47
CA SER A 223 -7.79 -6.04 -28.68
C SER A 223 -6.32 -5.58 -28.78
N THR A 224 -5.74 -5.01 -27.72
CA THR A 224 -4.29 -4.76 -27.64
C THR A 224 -3.58 -5.93 -26.95
N GLN A 225 -2.25 -6.04 -27.13
CA GLN A 225 -1.46 -7.06 -26.42
C GLN A 225 -1.31 -6.73 -24.93
N ALA A 226 -1.31 -5.45 -24.56
CA ALA A 226 -1.07 -4.99 -23.19
C ALA A 226 -2.22 -5.33 -22.23
N ILE A 227 -3.45 -5.55 -22.73
CA ILE A 227 -4.60 -5.79 -21.87
C ILE A 227 -4.48 -7.08 -21.05
N HIS A 228 -3.78 -8.09 -21.58
CA HIS A 228 -3.53 -9.34 -20.86
C HIS A 228 -2.69 -9.11 -19.59
N ASP A 229 -1.70 -8.22 -19.66
CA ASP A 229 -0.89 -7.82 -18.52
C ASP A 229 -1.71 -7.04 -17.49
N VAL A 230 -2.64 -6.19 -17.95
CA VAL A 230 -3.57 -5.46 -17.06
C VAL A 230 -4.48 -6.45 -16.32
N PHE A 231 -5.07 -7.43 -17.01
CA PHE A 231 -5.90 -8.46 -16.38
C PHE A 231 -5.10 -9.28 -15.37
N SER A 232 -3.89 -9.71 -15.75
CA SER A 232 -2.98 -10.47 -14.88
C SER A 232 -2.62 -9.65 -13.64
N GLN A 233 -2.24 -8.38 -13.80
CA GLN A 233 -1.90 -7.48 -12.69
C GLN A 233 -3.09 -7.30 -11.73
N TYR A 234 -4.29 -7.06 -12.25
CA TYR A 234 -5.50 -6.88 -11.44
C TYR A 234 -5.86 -8.16 -10.67
N LYS A 235 -5.90 -9.31 -11.35
CA LYS A 235 -6.19 -10.63 -10.75
C LYS A 235 -5.14 -11.01 -9.70
N ASN A 236 -3.85 -10.81 -9.98
CA ASN A 236 -2.76 -11.11 -9.06
C ASN A 236 -2.84 -10.24 -7.78
N THR A 237 -3.05 -8.94 -7.93
CA THR A 237 -3.18 -8.00 -6.81
C THR A 237 -4.38 -8.35 -5.93
N ALA A 238 -5.54 -8.60 -6.55
CA ALA A 238 -6.74 -9.03 -5.84
C ALA A 238 -6.56 -10.37 -5.10
N ARG A 239 -5.89 -11.34 -5.73
CA ARG A 239 -5.55 -12.64 -5.11
C ARG A 239 -4.64 -12.46 -3.90
N GLN A 240 -3.55 -11.71 -4.05
CA GLN A 240 -2.57 -11.46 -2.99
C GLN A 240 -3.22 -10.75 -1.80
N TYR A 241 -4.03 -9.72 -2.07
CA TYR A 241 -4.80 -9.04 -1.03
C TYR A 241 -5.67 -10.02 -0.23
N ALA A 242 -6.48 -10.81 -0.93
CA ALA A 242 -7.43 -11.72 -0.30
C ALA A 242 -6.71 -12.82 0.51
N TYR A 243 -5.60 -13.34 -0.03
CA TYR A 243 -4.74 -14.29 0.66
C TYR A 243 -4.19 -13.71 1.97
N PHE A 244 -3.53 -12.56 1.91
CA PHE A 244 -2.90 -11.96 3.09
C PHE A 244 -3.92 -11.43 4.10
N TYR A 245 -5.09 -10.96 3.65
CA TYR A 245 -6.21 -10.64 4.54
C TYR A 245 -6.55 -11.85 5.42
N LYS A 246 -6.71 -13.03 4.82
CA LYS A 246 -7.01 -14.28 5.54
C LYS A 246 -5.86 -14.72 6.45
N VAL A 247 -4.63 -14.74 5.94
CA VAL A 247 -3.43 -15.14 6.72
C VAL A 247 -3.32 -14.32 8.00
N ILE A 248 -3.53 -13.00 7.89
CA ILE A 248 -3.35 -12.09 9.01
C ILE A 248 -4.51 -12.22 10.00
N GLN A 249 -5.76 -12.31 9.54
CA GLN A 249 -6.91 -12.53 10.44
C GLN A 249 -6.80 -13.83 11.25
N VAL A 250 -6.38 -14.94 10.63
CA VAL A 250 -6.23 -16.23 11.32
C VAL A 250 -5.17 -16.14 12.43
N LYS A 251 -4.05 -15.46 12.18
CA LYS A 251 -3.00 -15.31 13.20
C LYS A 251 -3.45 -14.46 14.39
N PHE A 252 -4.30 -13.46 14.17
CA PHE A 252 -4.86 -12.66 15.27
C PHE A 252 -5.84 -13.45 16.15
N LEU A 253 -6.72 -14.27 15.54
CA LEU A 253 -7.64 -15.10 16.30
C LEU A 253 -6.91 -16.13 17.19
N VAL A 254 -5.81 -16.70 16.70
CA VAL A 254 -4.98 -17.65 17.47
C VAL A 254 -4.17 -16.97 18.58
N ALA A 255 -3.82 -15.68 18.43
CA ALA A 255 -3.13 -14.93 19.47
C ALA A 255 -4.06 -14.57 20.65
N GLU A 256 -5.32 -14.21 20.38
CA GLU A 256 -6.31 -13.90 21.42
C GLU A 256 -6.74 -15.12 22.26
N ASP A 257 -6.72 -16.33 21.68
CA ASP A 257 -7.03 -17.58 22.40
C ASP A 257 -5.86 -18.10 23.25
N ASN A 258 -4.61 -17.70 22.97
CA ASN A 258 -3.44 -18.07 23.78
C ASN A 258 -3.14 -17.11 24.94
N GLU A 259 -3.88 -15.99 25.05
CA GLU A 259 -3.81 -15.02 26.16
C GLU A 259 -4.93 -15.21 27.21
N LYS A 260 -5.75 -16.25 27.09
CA LYS A 260 -6.74 -16.67 28.11
C LYS A 260 -6.26 -17.92 28.86
#